data_AF-A0AAW9LB78-F1
#
_entry.id   AF-A0AAW9LB78-F1
#
_cell.length_a   1.000
_cell.length_b   1.000
_cell.length_c   1.000
_cell.angle_alpha   90.00
_cell.angle_beta   90.00
_cell.angle_gamma   90.00
#
_symmetry.space_group_name_H-M   'P 1'
#
loop_
_entity.id
_entity.type
_entity.pdbx_description
1 polymer ?
#
loop_
_entity_poly.entity_id
_entity_poly.type
_entity_poly.pdbx_seq_one_letter_code
_entity_poly.pdbx_strand_id
1 'polypeptide(L)'
;MKPFISPLPAVTGMVSTVGPTTTFRSLLTAITATTGRRWLTVDSSVRSTAMDALDDVSPDEYRKIFQALYEYESPDLSHVEVPTLVLYGDHEAPLVKRQGERLATTVGRGSSREISNAGHLVNQDAPDSFNEACRQFFGTLDPTVVERPLT
;
A
#
# COMPACT_ATOMS: atom_id res chain seq x y z
N MET A 1 7.60 -0.83 16.46
CA MET A 1 8.29 0.33 17.07
C MET A 1 8.58 1.30 15.93
N LYS A 2 8.12 2.55 16.00
CA LYS A 2 8.55 3.59 15.05
C LYS A 2 10.07 3.79 15.25
N PRO A 3 10.88 3.91 14.18
CA PRO A 3 12.30 4.23 14.34
C PRO A 3 12.45 5.56 15.08
N PHE A 4 13.48 5.67 15.93
CA PHE A 4 13.77 6.89 16.72
C PHE A 4 14.11 8.11 15.85
N ILE A 5 14.38 7.90 14.54
CA ILE A 5 14.71 8.95 13.57
C ILE A 5 13.79 8.74 12.36
N SER A 6 13.00 9.75 12.02
CA SER A 6 12.17 9.74 10.81
C SER A 6 13.08 9.87 9.57
N PRO A 7 12.89 9.05 8.53
CA PRO A 7 13.62 9.22 7.26
C PRO A 7 13.14 10.42 6.44
N LEU A 8 12.12 11.16 6.90
CA LEU A 8 11.54 12.31 6.19
C LEU A 8 12.55 13.36 5.73
N PRO A 9 13.50 13.84 6.57
CA PRO A 9 14.46 14.84 6.13
C PRO A 9 15.36 14.32 5.00
N ALA A 10 15.75 13.04 5.06
CA ALA A 10 16.58 12.41 4.03
C ALA A 10 15.81 12.27 2.71
N VAL A 11 14.56 11.79 2.75
CA VAL A 11 13.71 11.70 1.55
C VAL A 11 13.46 13.09 0.95
N THR A 12 13.12 14.07 1.77
CA THR A 12 12.88 15.45 1.33
C THR A 12 14.12 16.07 0.68
N GLY A 13 15.30 15.86 1.26
CA GLY A 13 16.57 16.30 0.68
C GLY A 13 16.86 15.66 -0.68
N MET A 14 16.65 14.34 -0.81
CA MET A 14 16.84 13.63 -2.08
C MET A 14 15.86 14.11 -3.15
N VAL A 15 14.57 14.24 -2.85
CA VAL A 15 13.56 14.74 -3.79
C VAL A 15 13.93 16.12 -4.32
N SER A 16 14.43 17.00 -3.44
CA SER A 16 14.85 18.35 -3.80
C SER A 16 16.10 18.39 -4.68
N THR A 17 16.97 17.38 -4.57
CA THR A 17 18.29 17.37 -5.22
C THR A 17 18.27 16.60 -6.54
N VAL A 18 17.64 15.42 -6.57
CA VAL A 18 17.68 14.48 -7.70
C VAL A 18 16.31 14.15 -8.28
N GLY A 19 15.25 14.76 -7.74
CA GLY A 19 13.87 14.58 -8.19
C GLY A 19 13.18 13.32 -7.65
N PRO A 20 11.85 13.21 -7.84
CA PRO A 20 11.02 12.09 -7.37
C PRO A 20 11.48 10.72 -7.91
N THR A 21 11.67 10.60 -9.22
CA THR A 21 11.97 9.33 -9.88
C THR A 21 13.30 8.73 -9.45
N THR A 22 14.36 9.53 -9.40
CA THR A 22 15.67 9.07 -8.90
C THR A 22 15.57 8.68 -7.42
N THR A 23 14.87 9.48 -6.60
CA THR A 23 14.68 9.19 -5.19
C THR A 23 13.93 7.86 -4.98
N PHE A 24 12.84 7.64 -5.71
CA PHE A 24 12.07 6.39 -5.63
C PHE A 24 12.88 5.19 -6.09
N ARG A 25 13.66 5.31 -7.18
CA ARG A 25 14.58 4.25 -7.61
C ARG A 25 15.57 3.85 -6.52
N SER A 26 16.14 4.82 -5.80
CA SER A 26 17.01 4.55 -4.65
C SER A 26 16.27 3.82 -3.52
N LEU A 27 15.04 4.23 -3.22
CA LEU A 27 14.19 3.54 -2.23
C LEU A 27 13.87 2.10 -2.65
N LEU A 28 13.50 1.85 -3.92
CA LEU A 28 13.26 0.50 -4.42
C LEU A 28 14.49 -0.38 -4.24
N THR A 29 15.67 0.12 -4.62
CA THR A 29 16.92 -0.65 -4.48
C THR A 29 17.16 -1.02 -3.01
N ALA A 30 16.96 -0.08 -2.09
CA ALA A 30 17.08 -0.34 -0.66
C ALA A 30 16.04 -1.39 -0.19
N ILE A 31 14.78 -1.25 -0.59
CA ILE A 31 13.72 -2.20 -0.21
C ILE A 31 14.03 -3.58 -0.76
N THR A 32 14.37 -3.73 -2.04
CA THR A 32 14.74 -5.02 -2.64
C THR A 32 15.95 -5.65 -1.95
N ALA A 33 16.96 -4.86 -1.58
CA ALA A 33 18.10 -5.36 -0.82
C ALA A 33 17.71 -5.89 0.57
N THR A 34 16.71 -5.30 1.22
CA THR A 34 16.24 -5.74 2.55
C THR A 34 15.22 -6.88 2.51
N THR A 35 14.36 -6.94 1.49
CA THR A 35 13.30 -7.95 1.39
C THR A 35 13.74 -9.19 0.61
N GLY A 36 14.77 -9.09 -0.23
CA GLY A 36 15.20 -10.14 -1.15
C GLY A 36 14.17 -10.45 -2.24
N ARG A 37 13.14 -9.62 -2.40
CA ARG A 37 12.04 -9.86 -3.34
C ARG A 37 11.86 -8.69 -4.30
N ARG A 38 11.19 -8.97 -5.42
CA ARG A 38 10.63 -7.94 -6.30
C ARG A 38 9.41 -7.33 -5.61
N TRP A 39 9.69 -6.42 -4.66
CA TRP A 39 8.67 -5.83 -3.80
C TRP A 39 7.64 -5.01 -4.59
N LEU A 40 8.06 -4.10 -5.46
CA LEU A 40 7.13 -3.19 -6.14
C LEU A 40 6.15 -3.97 -7.04
N THR A 41 6.68 -4.82 -7.92
CA THR A 41 5.92 -5.57 -8.92
C THR A 41 6.79 -6.71 -9.46
N VAL A 42 6.17 -7.82 -9.85
CA VAL A 42 6.84 -8.92 -10.56
C VAL A 42 6.92 -8.73 -12.08
N ASP A 43 6.22 -7.74 -12.64
CA ASP A 43 6.16 -7.45 -14.07
C ASP A 43 7.01 -6.22 -14.43
N SER A 44 7.91 -6.37 -15.40
CA SER A 44 8.79 -5.28 -15.85
C SER A 44 8.05 -4.14 -16.56
N SER A 45 6.95 -4.43 -17.24
CA SER A 45 6.12 -3.42 -17.92
C SER A 45 5.33 -2.59 -16.91
N VAL A 46 4.76 -3.24 -15.89
CA VAL A 46 4.14 -2.56 -14.74
C VAL A 46 5.18 -1.71 -14.02
N ARG A 47 6.40 -2.23 -13.83
CA ARG A 47 7.50 -1.45 -13.23
C ARG A 47 7.81 -0.20 -14.04
N SER A 48 7.92 -0.30 -15.36
CA SER A 48 8.20 0.86 -16.22
C SER A 48 7.10 1.90 -16.08
N THR A 49 5.84 1.47 -16.25
CA THR A 49 4.66 2.35 -16.14
C THR A 49 4.61 3.04 -14.78
N ALA A 50 4.87 2.31 -13.69
CA ALA A 50 4.90 2.88 -12.34
C ALA A 50 6.05 3.89 -12.14
N MET A 51 7.18 3.74 -12.84
CA MET A 51 8.28 4.70 -12.79
C MET A 51 7.96 5.96 -13.60
N ASP A 52 7.37 5.79 -14.78
CA ASP A 52 7.00 6.91 -15.65
C ASP A 52 5.93 7.78 -14.99
N ALA A 53 4.97 7.18 -14.27
CA ALA A 53 3.94 7.90 -13.52
C ALA A 53 4.49 8.78 -12.37
N LEU A 54 5.73 8.56 -11.90
CA LEU A 54 6.34 9.41 -10.88
C LEU A 54 6.76 10.77 -11.44
N ASP A 55 7.07 10.84 -12.72
CA ASP A 55 7.42 12.09 -13.39
C ASP A 55 6.20 13.03 -13.54
N ASP A 56 4.98 12.48 -13.44
CA ASP A 56 3.73 13.24 -13.42
C ASP A 56 3.45 13.93 -12.06
N VAL A 57 4.18 13.55 -11.00
CA VAL A 57 4.01 14.10 -9.65
C VAL A 57 5.07 15.16 -9.39
N SER A 58 4.63 16.40 -9.13
CA SER A 58 5.58 17.46 -8.81
C SER A 58 6.39 17.13 -7.54
N PRO A 59 7.63 17.62 -7.42
CA PRO A 59 8.44 17.41 -6.21
C PRO A 59 7.74 17.86 -4.93
N ASP A 60 6.93 18.92 -4.98
CA ASP A 60 6.21 19.46 -3.82
C ASP A 60 5.09 18.52 -3.39
N GLU A 61 4.32 17.96 -4.33
CA GLU A 61 3.31 16.94 -4.01
C GLU A 61 3.96 15.65 -3.51
N TYR A 62 5.10 15.26 -4.08
CA TYR A 62 5.84 14.09 -3.63
C TYR A 62 6.30 14.23 -2.15
N ARG A 63 6.75 15.43 -1.74
CA ARG A 63 7.08 15.69 -0.33
C ARG A 63 5.86 15.58 0.58
N LYS A 64 4.71 16.14 0.18
CA LYS A 64 3.45 16.04 0.96
C LYS A 64 3.02 14.58 1.16
N ILE A 65 3.12 13.76 0.11
CA ILE A 65 2.79 12.33 0.17
C ILE A 65 3.66 11.61 1.22
N PHE A 66 4.99 11.79 1.15
CA PHE A 66 5.89 11.15 2.11
C PHE A 66 5.71 11.70 3.53
N GLN A 67 5.47 13.01 3.67
CA GLN A 67 5.13 13.62 4.96
C GLN A 67 3.91 12.93 5.59
N ALA A 68 2.80 12.84 4.85
CA ALA A 68 1.60 12.18 5.33
C ALA A 68 1.85 10.71 5.71
N LEU A 69 2.60 9.97 4.89
CA LEU A 69 2.92 8.56 5.14
C LEU A 69 3.71 8.35 6.46
N TYR A 70 4.67 9.21 6.76
CA TYR A 70 5.53 9.07 7.93
C TYR A 70 4.95 9.70 9.20
N GLU A 71 4.11 10.74 9.06
CA GLU A 71 3.39 11.34 10.19
C GLU A 71 2.20 10.49 10.64
N TYR A 72 1.72 9.57 9.80
CA TYR A 72 0.59 8.70 10.13
C TYR A 72 0.76 8.02 11.50
N GLU A 73 -0.31 8.11 12.29
CA GLU A 73 -0.47 7.42 13.56
C GLU A 73 -1.68 6.50 13.43
N SER A 74 -1.49 5.21 13.74
CA SER A 74 -2.59 4.25 13.66
C SER A 74 -3.64 4.60 14.71
N PRO A 75 -4.89 4.90 14.32
CA PRO A 75 -5.97 5.02 15.27
C PRO A 75 -6.33 3.64 15.84
N ASP A 76 -7.11 3.64 16.93
CA ASP A 76 -7.82 2.43 17.35
C ASP A 76 -8.95 2.15 16.36
N LEU A 77 -9.02 0.93 15.86
CA LEU A 77 -10.01 0.48 14.88
C LEU A 77 -10.97 -0.58 15.46
N SER A 78 -10.88 -0.86 16.76
CA SER A 78 -11.70 -1.87 17.45
C SER A 78 -13.21 -1.63 17.36
N HIS A 79 -13.61 -0.38 17.09
CA HIS A 79 -15.00 0.05 16.95
C HIS A 79 -15.52 0.02 15.50
N VAL A 80 -14.68 -0.34 14.52
CA VAL A 80 -15.06 -0.34 13.10
C VAL A 80 -15.75 -1.65 12.75
N GLU A 81 -17.04 -1.57 12.42
CA GLU A 81 -17.88 -2.73 12.07
C GLU A 81 -18.09 -2.91 10.56
N VAL A 82 -17.59 -1.98 9.75
CA VAL A 82 -17.71 -2.04 8.28
C VAL A 82 -16.94 -3.27 7.78
N PRO A 83 -17.58 -4.16 6.98
CA PRO A 83 -16.89 -5.27 6.36
C PRO A 83 -15.63 -4.80 5.63
N THR A 84 -14.50 -5.44 5.91
CA THR A 84 -13.19 -5.01 5.39
C THR A 84 -12.45 -6.20 4.81
N LEU A 85 -11.97 -6.05 3.58
CA LEU A 85 -11.07 -6.99 2.92
C LEU A 85 -9.70 -6.33 2.76
N VAL A 86 -8.65 -7.01 3.21
CA VAL A 86 -7.27 -6.62 3.00
C VAL A 86 -6.60 -7.56 1.99
N LEU A 87 -6.09 -7.01 0.90
CA LEU A 87 -5.37 -7.75 -0.14
C LEU A 87 -3.91 -7.31 -0.19
N TYR A 88 -3.00 -8.27 -0.28
CA TYR A 88 -1.57 -8.03 -0.50
C TYR A 88 -0.94 -9.16 -1.30
N GLY A 89 0.15 -8.85 -2.00
CA GLY A 89 0.92 -9.84 -2.73
C GLY A 89 1.84 -10.67 -1.84
N ASP A 90 2.22 -11.88 -2.26
CA ASP A 90 3.19 -12.73 -1.57
C ASP A 90 4.61 -12.12 -1.54
N HIS A 91 4.93 -11.22 -2.47
CA HIS A 91 6.20 -10.47 -2.51
C HIS A 91 6.15 -9.15 -1.73
N GLU A 92 5.03 -8.83 -1.09
CA GLU A 92 4.91 -7.68 -0.18
C GLU A 92 5.90 -7.79 1.00
N ALA A 93 6.35 -6.65 1.51
CA ALA A 93 7.22 -6.56 2.66
C ALA A 93 6.58 -7.22 3.90
N PRO A 94 7.30 -8.07 4.64
CA PRO A 94 6.73 -8.80 5.79
C PRO A 94 6.08 -7.92 6.86
N LEU A 95 6.58 -6.69 7.05
CA LEU A 95 5.97 -5.74 7.98
C LEU A 95 4.59 -5.25 7.51
N VAL A 96 4.42 -5.02 6.21
CA VAL A 96 3.16 -4.58 5.61
C VAL A 96 2.14 -5.71 5.63
N LYS A 97 2.56 -6.96 5.36
CA LYS A 97 1.70 -8.14 5.49
C LYS A 97 1.14 -8.27 6.92
N ARG A 98 2.01 -8.20 7.93
CA ARG A 98 1.60 -8.21 9.35
C ARG A 98 0.69 -7.05 9.72
N GLN A 99 0.91 -5.86 9.15
CA GLN A 99 0.03 -4.72 9.35
C GLN A 99 -1.35 -4.98 8.75
N GLY A 100 -1.43 -5.55 7.55
CA GLY A 100 -2.68 -5.93 6.90
C GLY A 100 -3.45 -7.01 7.68
N GLU A 101 -2.76 -8.05 8.16
CA GLU A 101 -3.35 -9.08 9.04
C GLU A 101 -3.85 -8.49 10.35
N ARG A 102 -3.11 -7.54 10.94
CA ARG A 102 -3.54 -6.84 12.14
C ARG A 102 -4.77 -5.98 11.87
N LEU A 103 -4.84 -5.27 10.74
CA LEU A 103 -6.00 -4.49 10.35
C LEU A 103 -7.24 -5.39 10.24
N ALA A 104 -7.12 -6.52 9.52
CA ALA A 104 -8.21 -7.47 9.34
C ALA A 104 -8.68 -8.10 10.65
N THR A 105 -7.79 -8.30 11.63
CA THR A 105 -8.17 -8.86 12.95
C THR A 105 -8.63 -7.82 13.97
N THR A 106 -8.38 -6.52 13.73
CA THR A 106 -8.78 -5.44 14.65
C THR A 106 -10.20 -4.95 14.40
N VAL A 107 -10.64 -4.91 13.15
CA VAL A 107 -12.02 -4.50 12.79
C VAL A 107 -13.01 -5.65 13.05
N GLY A 108 -14.28 -5.33 13.36
CA GLY A 108 -15.28 -6.32 13.75
C GLY A 108 -15.63 -7.35 12.67
N ARG A 109 -15.45 -7.00 11.39
CA ARG A 109 -15.77 -7.86 10.23
C ARG A 109 -14.66 -7.83 9.18
N GLY A 110 -13.43 -8.18 9.58
CA GLY A 110 -12.27 -8.15 8.71
C GLY A 110 -11.85 -9.51 8.16
N SER A 111 -11.26 -9.50 6.98
CA SER A 111 -10.58 -10.64 6.37
C SER A 111 -9.35 -10.18 5.61
N SER A 112 -8.32 -11.03 5.53
CA SER A 112 -7.15 -10.79 4.70
C SER A 112 -6.91 -11.95 3.74
N ARG A 113 -6.34 -11.65 2.58
CA ARG A 113 -5.95 -12.65 1.58
C ARG A 113 -4.66 -12.25 0.89
N GLU A 114 -3.73 -13.20 0.86
CA GLU A 114 -2.50 -13.12 0.09
C GLU A 114 -2.75 -13.57 -1.37
N ILE A 115 -2.20 -12.83 -2.32
CA ILE A 115 -2.24 -13.15 -3.75
C ILE A 115 -0.84 -13.58 -4.19
N SER A 116 -0.75 -14.79 -4.75
CA SER A 116 0.52 -15.39 -5.18
C SER A 116 1.11 -14.68 -6.40
N ASN A 117 2.45 -14.71 -6.51
CA ASN A 117 3.23 -14.09 -7.57
C ASN A 117 2.85 -12.61 -7.80
N ALA A 118 2.73 -11.84 -6.72
CA ALA A 118 2.37 -10.43 -6.78
C ALA A 118 3.15 -9.62 -5.74
N GLY A 119 3.57 -8.42 -6.13
CA GLY A 119 4.21 -7.43 -5.29
C GLY A 119 3.24 -6.45 -4.64
N HIS A 120 3.76 -5.28 -4.34
CA HIS A 120 3.07 -4.14 -3.74
C HIS A 120 1.94 -3.64 -4.63
N LEU A 121 2.18 -3.60 -5.94
CA LEU A 121 1.18 -3.28 -6.96
C LEU A 121 0.30 -4.50 -7.30
N VAL A 122 -0.29 -5.13 -6.28
CA VAL A 122 -1.01 -6.40 -6.40
C VAL A 122 -2.14 -6.39 -7.43
N ASN A 123 -2.83 -5.26 -7.57
CA ASN A 123 -3.91 -5.06 -8.56
C ASN A 123 -3.40 -4.98 -10.01
N GLN A 124 -2.12 -4.64 -10.20
CA GLN A 124 -1.46 -4.61 -11.51
C GLN A 124 -0.78 -5.94 -11.83
N ASP A 125 -0.18 -6.60 -10.82
CA ASP A 125 0.52 -7.88 -10.99
C ASP A 125 -0.44 -9.07 -11.23
N ALA A 126 -1.60 -9.04 -10.57
CA ALA A 126 -2.56 -10.14 -10.62
C ALA A 126 -4.01 -9.60 -10.73
N PRO A 127 -4.34 -8.85 -11.79
CA PRO A 127 -5.63 -8.16 -11.91
C PRO A 127 -6.82 -9.10 -11.82
N ASP A 128 -6.74 -10.29 -12.42
CA ASP A 128 -7.83 -11.28 -12.38
C ASP A 128 -8.08 -11.80 -10.96
N SER A 129 -7.01 -12.19 -10.25
CA SER A 129 -7.09 -12.66 -8.86
C SER A 129 -7.55 -11.56 -7.90
N PHE A 130 -7.06 -10.33 -8.09
CA PHE A 130 -7.46 -9.16 -7.32
C PHE A 130 -8.94 -8.84 -7.52
N ASN A 131 -9.38 -8.78 -8.77
CA ASN A 131 -10.77 -8.49 -9.14
C ASN A 131 -11.73 -9.59 -8.68
N GLU A 132 -11.33 -10.86 -8.77
CA GLU A 132 -12.12 -11.98 -8.26
C GLU A 132 -12.25 -11.93 -6.73
N ALA A 133 -11.17 -11.63 -6.00
CA ALA A 133 -11.25 -11.44 -4.56
C ALA A 133 -12.20 -10.30 -4.17
N CYS A 134 -12.15 -9.18 -4.90
CA CYS A 134 -13.08 -8.06 -4.72
C CYS A 134 -14.53 -8.47 -5.02
N ARG A 135 -14.77 -9.17 -6.13
CA ARG A 135 -16.11 -9.65 -6.53
C ARG A 135 -16.70 -10.59 -5.48
N GLN A 136 -15.92 -11.54 -4.99
CA GLN A 136 -16.32 -12.45 -3.92
C GLN A 136 -16.71 -11.67 -2.67
N PHE A 137 -15.86 -10.73 -2.24
CA PHE A 137 -16.14 -9.90 -1.08
C PHE A 137 -17.40 -9.04 -1.24
N PHE A 138 -17.56 -8.34 -2.38
CA PHE A 138 -18.76 -7.56 -2.66
C PHE A 138 -20.02 -8.41 -2.70
N GLY A 139 -19.94 -9.66 -3.18
CA GLY A 139 -21.04 -10.61 -3.12
C GLY A 139 -21.45 -11.03 -1.71
N THR A 140 -20.62 -10.79 -0.69
CA THR A 140 -20.98 -11.02 0.73
C THR A 140 -21.63 -9.82 1.39
N LEU A 141 -21.62 -8.65 0.75
CA LEU A 141 -22.19 -7.43 1.31
C LEU A 141 -23.70 -7.40 1.08
N ASP A 142 -24.44 -6.97 2.09
CA ASP A 142 -25.87 -6.74 1.97
C ASP A 142 -26.10 -5.41 1.23
N PRO A 143 -26.71 -5.43 0.03
CA PRO A 143 -26.95 -4.21 -0.75
C PRO A 143 -27.95 -3.25 -0.11
N THR A 144 -28.67 -3.66 0.94
CA THR A 144 -29.75 -2.88 1.57
C THR A 144 -29.29 -1.97 2.71
N VAL A 145 -28.03 -2.06 3.16
CA VAL A 145 -27.48 -1.29 4.29
C VAL A 145 -27.13 0.18 3.93
N VAL A 146 -27.35 0.60 2.68
CA VAL A 146 -26.99 1.96 2.19
C VAL A 146 -27.93 3.06 2.72
N GLU A 147 -29.08 2.74 3.29
CA GLU A 147 -30.01 3.74 3.85
C GLU A 147 -29.75 4.05 5.33
N ARG A 148 -28.74 4.87 5.63
CA ARG A 148 -28.80 5.72 6.83
C ARG A 148 -28.74 7.19 6.38
N PRO A 149 -29.81 7.97 6.60
CA PRO A 149 -29.74 9.40 6.34
C PRO A 149 -28.68 10.00 7.26
N LEU A 150 -27.79 10.79 6.69
CA LEU A 150 -26.90 11.66 7.44
C LEU A 150 -27.79 12.69 8.15
N THR A 151 -28.04 12.49 9.44
CA THR A 151 -28.63 13.51 10.33
C THR A 151 -27.55 14.45 10.81
#